data_AF-A0A354AZA4-F1
#
_entry.id   AF-A0A354AZA4-F1
#
_cell.length_a   1.000
_cell.length_b   1.000
_cell.length_c   1.000
_cell.angle_alpha   90.00
_cell.angle_beta   90.00
_cell.angle_gamma   90.00
#
_symmetry.space_group_name_H-M   'P 1'
#
loop_
_entity.id
_entity.type
_entity.pdbx_description
1 polymer ?
#
loop_
_entity_poly.entity_id
_entity_poly.type
_entity_poly.pdbx_seq_one_letter_code
_entity_poly.pdbx_strand_id
1 'polypeptide(L)'
;MLGAAILALTQPSNSIADTPNPDFGRYSERLASCHVSANGISKPSRLCEQLRIQQHLDGLISVRFGLGDSGRYSNEGIVFAGLVSKGSRSMVCSGDGRCKPRLPLILEVNAISTAIFDGKRPALTLPLGLVARGSCRIEPLRAQCQATALDGASWRVYGYFPVLPPPAS
;
A
#
# COMPACT_ATOMS: atom_id res chain seq x y z
N MET A 1 66.34 -2.05 -17.39
CA MET A 1 65.22 -3.00 -17.31
C MET A 1 64.66 -2.93 -15.88
N LEU A 2 63.56 -2.21 -15.67
CA LEU A 2 62.86 -2.16 -14.37
C LEU A 2 61.72 -3.18 -14.40
N GLY A 3 61.76 -4.15 -13.48
CA GLY A 3 60.66 -5.09 -13.23
C GLY A 3 59.68 -4.50 -12.21
N ALA A 4 58.42 -4.35 -12.59
CA ALA A 4 57.36 -3.87 -11.73
C ALA A 4 56.79 -5.02 -10.88
N ALA A 5 56.78 -4.85 -9.56
CA ALA A 5 56.10 -5.73 -8.61
C ALA A 5 54.62 -5.35 -8.52
N ILE A 6 53.73 -6.30 -8.81
CA ILE A 6 52.27 -6.14 -8.67
C ILE A 6 51.88 -6.61 -7.27
N LEU A 7 51.54 -5.67 -6.38
CA LEU A 7 50.91 -5.94 -5.10
C LEU A 7 49.41 -6.20 -5.31
N ALA A 8 48.99 -7.45 -5.16
CA ALA A 8 47.58 -7.83 -5.15
C ALA A 8 46.94 -7.45 -3.82
N LEU A 9 46.08 -6.42 -3.83
CA LEU A 9 45.23 -6.05 -2.71
C LEU A 9 44.02 -7.00 -2.66
N THR A 10 44.07 -8.00 -1.77
CA THR A 10 42.89 -8.80 -1.42
C THR A 10 41.96 -7.97 -0.55
N GLN A 11 40.85 -7.48 -1.11
CA GLN A 11 39.81 -6.82 -0.33
C GLN A 11 39.02 -7.87 0.47
N PRO A 12 38.74 -7.64 1.76
CA PRO A 12 37.85 -8.49 2.52
C PRO A 12 36.41 -8.29 2.03
N SER A 13 35.80 -9.37 1.55
CA SER A 13 34.37 -9.43 1.24
C SER A 13 33.57 -9.30 2.54
N ASN A 14 33.16 -8.09 2.87
CA ASN A 14 32.18 -7.85 3.93
C ASN A 14 30.82 -8.37 3.44
N SER A 15 30.52 -9.63 3.76
CA SER A 15 29.16 -10.14 3.70
C SER A 15 28.34 -9.41 4.76
N ILE A 16 27.59 -8.39 4.34
CA ILE A 16 26.57 -7.75 5.17
C ILE A 16 25.53 -8.83 5.45
N ALA A 17 25.53 -9.36 6.67
CA ALA A 17 24.46 -10.24 7.13
C ALA A 17 23.17 -9.41 7.15
N ASP A 18 22.28 -9.69 6.20
CA ASP A 18 20.97 -9.06 6.06
C ASP A 18 20.06 -9.57 7.19
N THR A 19 20.21 -9.02 8.39
CA THR A 19 19.26 -9.28 9.49
C THR A 19 17.89 -8.75 9.04
N PRO A 20 16.86 -9.59 8.92
CA PRO A 20 15.54 -9.13 8.52
C PRO A 20 15.06 -8.07 9.51
N ASN A 21 14.90 -6.83 9.05
CA ASN A 21 14.30 -5.80 9.88
C ASN A 21 12.79 -6.10 9.98
N PRO A 22 12.27 -6.50 11.16
CA PRO A 22 10.88 -6.95 11.32
C PRO A 22 9.85 -5.82 11.21
N ASP A 23 10.28 -4.59 10.91
CA ASP A 23 9.40 -3.41 10.90
C ASP A 23 9.00 -2.97 9.49
N PHE A 24 9.34 -3.72 8.44
CA PHE A 24 8.89 -3.45 7.07
C PHE A 24 8.20 -4.65 6.44
N GLY A 25 7.27 -4.37 5.52
CA GLY A 25 6.63 -5.44 4.76
C GLY A 25 5.23 -5.09 4.27
N ARG A 26 4.45 -6.11 3.96
CA ARG A 26 3.16 -5.98 3.29
C ARG A 26 2.11 -6.94 3.80
N TYR A 27 0.89 -6.42 3.94
CA TYR A 27 -0.36 -7.18 4.00
C TYR A 27 -1.12 -6.99 2.68
N SER A 28 -1.81 -8.03 2.21
CA SER A 28 -2.69 -7.94 1.05
C SER A 28 -3.86 -8.90 1.18
N GLU A 29 -5.05 -8.42 0.83
CA GLU A 29 -6.31 -9.15 0.99
C GLU A 29 -7.24 -8.85 -0.19
N ARG A 30 -8.03 -9.84 -0.61
CA ARG A 30 -9.02 -9.63 -1.66
C ARG A 30 -10.20 -8.84 -1.09
N LEU A 31 -10.75 -7.90 -1.87
CA LEU A 31 -12.00 -7.23 -1.50
C LEU A 31 -13.18 -7.92 -2.17
N ALA A 32 -14.32 -7.99 -1.46
CA ALA A 32 -15.57 -8.49 -2.00
C ALA A 32 -16.27 -7.43 -2.86
N SER A 33 -16.23 -6.17 -2.42
CA SER A 33 -16.81 -5.03 -3.13
C SER A 33 -16.15 -3.73 -2.70
N CYS A 34 -16.36 -2.67 -3.48
CA CYS A 34 -16.00 -1.32 -3.06
C CYS A 34 -16.82 -0.21 -3.72
N HIS A 35 -16.75 0.96 -3.10
CA HIS A 35 -17.26 2.21 -3.62
C HIS A 35 -16.14 3.23 -3.65
N VAL A 36 -16.02 3.94 -4.78
CA VAL A 36 -15.03 4.98 -4.99
C VAL A 36 -15.74 6.25 -5.41
N SER A 37 -15.44 7.37 -4.75
CA SER A 37 -15.81 8.69 -5.23
C SER A 37 -14.59 9.59 -5.33
N ALA A 38 -14.58 10.44 -6.36
CA ALA A 38 -13.57 11.46 -6.58
C ALA A 38 -14.27 12.78 -6.91
N ASN A 39 -13.90 13.87 -6.23
CA ASN A 39 -14.50 15.20 -6.39
C ASN A 39 -16.03 15.18 -6.29
N GLY A 40 -16.57 14.38 -5.36
CA GLY A 40 -18.02 14.20 -5.18
C GLY A 40 -18.70 13.32 -6.24
N ILE A 41 -17.98 12.91 -7.29
CA ILE A 41 -18.50 12.03 -8.34
C ILE A 41 -18.26 10.59 -7.94
N SER A 42 -19.34 9.85 -7.68
CA SER A 42 -19.28 8.41 -7.44
C SER A 42 -18.99 7.68 -8.75
N LYS A 43 -17.92 6.90 -8.77
CA LYS A 43 -17.68 5.93 -9.84
C LYS A 43 -18.56 4.70 -9.55
N PRO A 44 -19.13 4.03 -10.59
CA PRO A 44 -19.86 2.78 -10.39
C PRO A 44 -19.00 1.80 -9.60
N SER A 45 -19.62 0.93 -8.79
CA SER A 45 -18.95 -0.06 -7.95
C SER A 45 -18.01 -0.90 -8.80
N ARG A 46 -16.74 -0.50 -8.87
CA ARG A 46 -15.70 -1.24 -9.55
C ARG A 46 -15.44 -2.48 -8.72
N LEU A 47 -15.08 -3.57 -9.38
CA LEU A 47 -14.58 -4.74 -8.66
C LEU A 47 -13.24 -4.33 -8.05
N CYS A 48 -13.23 -3.83 -6.82
CA CYS A 48 -11.97 -3.70 -6.09
C CYS A 48 -11.42 -5.10 -5.92
N GLU A 49 -10.26 -5.35 -6.51
CA GLU A 49 -9.68 -6.67 -6.52
C GLU A 49 -8.94 -6.92 -5.22
N GLN A 50 -8.24 -5.90 -4.72
CA GLN A 50 -7.30 -6.08 -3.62
C GLN A 50 -7.12 -4.80 -2.80
N LEU A 51 -7.08 -4.97 -1.48
CA LEU A 51 -6.46 -4.03 -0.57
C LEU A 51 -5.03 -4.47 -0.30
N ARG A 52 -4.10 -3.52 -0.36
CA ARG A 52 -2.70 -3.73 0.04
C ARG A 52 -2.29 -2.68 1.05
N ILE A 53 -1.76 -3.11 2.17
CA ILE A 53 -1.20 -2.24 3.21
C ILE A 53 0.29 -2.51 3.25
N GLN A 54 1.11 -1.48 3.05
CA GLN A 54 2.56 -1.60 3.09
C GLN A 54 3.10 -0.73 4.21
N GLN A 55 3.91 -1.34 5.08
CA GLN A 55 4.67 -0.65 6.11
C GLN A 55 6.08 -0.42 5.57
N HIS A 56 6.44 0.85 5.41
CA HIS A 56 7.77 1.25 4.94
C HIS A 56 8.75 1.34 6.11
N LEU A 57 8.26 1.79 7.25
CA LEU A 57 8.90 1.89 8.56
C LEU A 57 7.79 1.74 9.62
N ASP A 58 8.14 1.44 10.87
CA ASP A 58 7.13 1.43 11.94
C ASP A 58 6.35 2.75 11.99
N GLY A 59 5.02 2.65 11.96
CA GLY A 59 4.12 3.79 11.90
C GLY A 59 3.96 4.48 10.53
N LEU A 60 4.82 4.26 9.53
CA LEU A 60 4.70 4.84 8.18
C LEU A 60 4.07 3.83 7.21
N ILE A 61 2.81 4.08 6.82
CA ILE A 61 1.99 3.12 6.08
C ILE A 61 1.43 3.72 4.79
N SER A 62 1.39 2.91 3.74
CA SER A 62 0.58 3.17 2.54
C SER A 62 -0.53 2.13 2.40
N VAL A 63 -1.72 2.59 2.05
CA VAL A 63 -2.93 1.79 1.82
C VAL A 63 -3.32 1.97 0.36
N ARG A 64 -3.22 0.88 -0.41
CA ARG A 64 -3.54 0.85 -1.83
C ARG A 64 -4.80 0.02 -2.08
N PHE A 65 -5.75 0.64 -2.78
CA PHE A 65 -6.88 -0.04 -3.37
C PHE A 65 -6.57 -0.31 -4.85
N GLY A 66 -6.60 -1.57 -5.26
CA GLY A 66 -6.60 -1.97 -6.67
C GLY A 66 -8.03 -2.04 -7.19
N LEU A 67 -8.33 -1.27 -8.23
CA LEU A 67 -9.63 -1.18 -8.88
C LEU A 67 -9.55 -1.90 -10.24
N GLY A 68 -10.30 -2.98 -10.40
CA GLY A 68 -10.47 -3.65 -11.70
C GLY A 68 -11.53 -2.96 -12.55
N ASP A 69 -11.43 -3.12 -13.87
CA ASP A 69 -12.51 -2.83 -14.82
C ASP A 69 -13.11 -4.15 -15.33
N SER A 70 -14.43 -4.23 -15.45
CA SER A 70 -15.13 -5.45 -15.88
C SER A 70 -15.02 -5.74 -17.38
N GLY A 71 -14.34 -4.89 -18.15
CA GLY A 71 -14.26 -5.02 -19.62
C GLY A 71 -13.01 -4.49 -20.31
N ARG A 72 -12.01 -3.95 -19.62
CA ARG A 72 -10.75 -3.49 -20.25
C ARG A 72 -9.55 -3.86 -19.41
N TYR A 73 -8.42 -4.08 -20.09
CA TYR A 73 -7.13 -4.43 -19.51
C TYR A 73 -6.55 -3.39 -18.53
N SER A 74 -7.24 -2.27 -18.27
CA SER A 74 -6.75 -1.21 -17.38
C SER A 74 -7.22 -1.37 -15.92
N ASN A 75 -6.28 -1.48 -14.99
CA ASN A 75 -6.52 -1.43 -13.55
C ASN A 75 -6.20 -0.03 -13.01
N GLU A 76 -7.08 0.60 -12.23
CA GLU A 76 -6.79 1.87 -11.54
C GLU A 76 -6.31 1.58 -10.11
N GLY A 77 -5.32 2.32 -9.61
CA GLY A 77 -4.86 2.22 -8.23
C GLY A 77 -5.00 3.55 -7.53
N ILE A 78 -5.54 3.52 -6.30
CA ILE A 78 -5.55 4.68 -5.40
C ILE A 78 -4.74 4.32 -4.16
N VAL A 79 -3.75 5.14 -3.82
CA VAL A 79 -2.86 4.96 -2.68
C VAL A 79 -3.05 6.13 -1.72
N PHE A 80 -3.34 5.82 -0.46
CA PHE A 80 -3.35 6.75 0.66
C PHE A 80 -2.11 6.47 1.50
N ALA A 81 -1.24 7.45 1.70
CA ALA A 81 -0.05 7.31 2.53
C ALA A 81 -0.11 8.25 3.73
N GLY A 82 0.41 7.78 4.86
CA GLY A 82 0.25 8.48 6.12
C GLY A 82 0.97 7.83 7.28
N LEU A 83 0.76 8.40 8.46
CA LEU A 83 1.27 7.90 9.72
C LEU A 83 0.15 7.23 10.51
N VAL A 84 0.49 6.20 11.28
CA VAL A 84 -0.44 5.60 12.25
C VAL A 84 -0.87 6.65 13.26
N SER A 85 -2.18 6.82 13.42
CA SER A 85 -2.76 7.79 14.34
C SER A 85 -2.42 7.45 15.78
N LYS A 86 -2.31 8.46 16.64
CA LYS A 86 -2.06 8.29 18.08
C LYS A 86 -3.08 7.32 18.69
N GLY A 87 -2.59 6.28 19.36
CA GLY A 87 -3.41 5.24 20.01
C GLY A 87 -3.76 4.04 19.12
N SER A 88 -3.57 4.13 17.80
CA SER A 88 -3.53 2.96 16.93
C SER A 88 -2.14 2.34 16.93
N ARG A 89 -2.02 1.08 16.54
CA ARG A 89 -0.75 0.33 16.52
C ARG A 89 -0.43 -0.06 15.08
N SER A 90 0.85 0.01 14.71
CA SER A 90 1.32 -0.39 13.39
C SER A 90 1.12 -1.90 13.14
N MET A 91 1.40 -2.35 11.92
CA MET A 91 1.35 -3.77 11.60
C MET A 91 2.47 -4.53 12.30
N VAL A 92 2.26 -5.82 12.54
CA VAL A 92 3.34 -6.73 12.95
C VAL A 92 3.86 -7.43 11.72
N CYS A 93 5.15 -7.29 11.41
CA CYS A 93 5.75 -7.95 10.26
C CYS A 93 6.68 -9.08 10.70
N SER A 94 6.69 -10.13 9.88
CA SER A 94 7.60 -11.27 10.00
C SER A 94 8.88 -10.98 9.22
N GLY A 95 9.97 -11.67 9.53
CA GLY A 95 11.25 -11.53 8.81
C GLY A 95 11.20 -11.90 7.32
N ASP A 96 10.09 -12.44 6.82
CA ASP A 96 9.85 -12.71 5.39
C ASP A 96 9.10 -11.57 4.67
N GLY A 97 8.90 -10.43 5.35
CA GLY A 97 8.22 -9.25 4.80
C GLY A 97 6.69 -9.36 4.72
N ARG A 98 6.07 -10.42 5.27
CA ARG A 98 4.62 -10.48 5.45
C ARG A 98 4.22 -9.74 6.71
N CYS A 99 3.21 -8.88 6.62
CA CYS A 99 2.66 -8.16 7.76
C CYS A 99 1.22 -8.57 8.07
N LYS A 100 0.83 -8.42 9.33
CA LYS A 100 -0.56 -8.52 9.80
C LYS A 100 -1.00 -7.19 10.44
N PRO A 101 -2.10 -6.58 9.97
CA PRO A 101 -2.63 -5.37 10.59
C PRO A 101 -3.10 -5.61 12.02
N ARG A 102 -2.82 -4.66 12.91
CA ARG A 102 -3.39 -4.63 14.26
C ARG A 102 -4.67 -3.79 14.23
N LEU A 103 -5.81 -4.45 14.12
CA LEU A 103 -7.09 -3.79 13.90
C LEU A 103 -7.70 -3.24 15.23
N PRO A 104 -8.41 -2.09 15.19
CA PRO A 104 -8.52 -1.19 14.05
C PRO A 104 -7.21 -0.44 13.78
N LEU A 105 -6.79 -0.43 12.52
CA LEU A 105 -5.65 0.35 12.06
C LEU A 105 -6.15 1.71 11.57
N ILE A 106 -5.68 2.79 12.18
CA ILE A 106 -6.10 4.16 11.88
C ILE A 106 -4.87 4.94 11.42
N LEU A 107 -5.00 5.63 10.30
CA LEU A 107 -3.93 6.43 9.69
C LEU A 107 -4.39 7.87 9.50
N GLU A 108 -3.49 8.82 9.78
CA GLU A 108 -3.58 10.20 9.31
C GLU A 108 -2.91 10.30 7.94
N VAL A 109 -3.71 10.58 6.91
CA VAL A 109 -3.23 10.64 5.52
C VAL A 109 -2.63 12.00 5.26
N ASN A 110 -1.39 12.02 4.75
CA ASN A 110 -0.68 13.23 4.34
C ASN A 110 -0.36 13.27 2.83
N ALA A 111 -0.54 12.14 2.12
CA ALA A 111 -0.34 12.07 0.68
C ALA A 111 -1.34 11.10 0.02
N ILE A 112 -1.69 11.41 -1.22
CA ILE A 112 -2.49 10.54 -2.08
C ILE A 112 -1.79 10.37 -3.43
N SER A 113 -1.91 9.19 -4.01
CA SER A 113 -1.50 8.95 -5.38
C SER A 113 -2.51 8.13 -6.15
N THR A 114 -2.73 8.50 -7.41
CA THR A 114 -3.53 7.72 -8.36
C THR A 114 -2.66 7.28 -9.53
N ALA A 115 -2.92 6.08 -10.04
CA ALA A 115 -2.22 5.54 -11.20
C ALA A 115 -3.14 4.63 -12.01
N ILE A 116 -2.93 4.62 -13.33
CA ILE A 116 -3.60 3.71 -14.26
C ILE A 116 -2.58 2.68 -14.73
N PHE A 117 -2.92 1.41 -14.60
CA PHE A 117 -2.11 0.25 -14.98
C PHE A 117 -2.81 -0.47 -16.14
N ASP A 118 -2.05 -1.16 -16.99
CA ASP A 118 -2.57 -2.05 -18.04
C ASP A 118 -2.20 -3.51 -17.72
N GLY A 119 -3.02 -4.17 -16.91
CA GLY A 119 -2.81 -5.55 -16.49
C GLY A 119 -1.43 -5.77 -15.82
N LYS A 120 -0.59 -6.60 -16.44
CA LYS A 120 0.78 -6.93 -15.96
C LYS A 120 1.85 -5.92 -16.45
N ARG A 121 1.48 -4.88 -17.19
CA ARG A 121 2.43 -3.90 -17.75
C ARG A 121 2.68 -2.76 -16.75
N PRO A 122 3.81 -2.03 -16.88
CA PRO A 122 4.08 -0.83 -16.08
C PRO A 122 2.93 0.19 -16.17
N ALA A 123 2.85 1.09 -15.19
CA ALA A 123 1.81 2.13 -15.16
C ALA A 123 1.79 2.89 -16.51
N LEU A 124 0.60 3.00 -17.11
CA LEU A 124 0.40 3.72 -18.37
C LEU A 124 0.58 5.24 -18.17
N THR A 125 0.41 5.70 -16.94
CA THR A 125 0.61 7.09 -16.55
C THR A 125 1.60 7.15 -15.40
N LEU A 126 2.40 8.22 -15.35
CA LEU A 126 3.16 8.54 -14.14
C LEU A 126 2.16 8.69 -12.98
N PRO A 127 2.42 8.07 -11.81
CA PRO A 127 1.57 8.24 -10.65
C PRO A 127 1.55 9.73 -10.28
N LEU A 128 0.37 10.33 -10.25
CA LEU A 128 0.21 11.69 -9.76
C LEU A 128 0.18 11.60 -8.23
N GLY A 129 1.25 12.04 -7.57
CA GLY A 129 1.33 12.17 -6.12
C GLY A 129 0.97 13.58 -5.68
N LEU A 130 0.05 13.71 -4.74
CA LEU A 130 -0.40 14.99 -4.19
C LEU A 130 -0.26 14.99 -2.67
N VAL A 131 0.15 16.13 -2.12
CA VAL A 131 0.02 16.40 -0.68
C VAL A 131 -1.47 16.55 -0.37
N ALA A 132 -1.93 15.82 0.64
CA ALA A 132 -3.34 15.79 1.01
C ALA A 132 -3.51 15.71 2.52
N ARG A 133 -4.74 15.93 3.01
CA ARG A 133 -5.13 15.69 4.39
C ARG A 133 -6.30 14.73 4.41
N GLY A 134 -6.27 13.76 5.31
CA GLY A 134 -7.33 12.78 5.38
C GLY A 134 -7.11 11.71 6.43
N SER A 135 -7.84 10.62 6.30
CA SER A 135 -7.71 9.49 7.20
C SER A 135 -8.05 8.18 6.51
N CYS A 136 -7.45 7.10 7.04
CA CYS A 136 -7.87 5.75 6.76
C CYS A 136 -8.25 5.05 8.06
N ARG A 137 -9.26 4.19 8.00
CA ARG A 137 -9.68 3.29 9.06
C ARG A 137 -9.89 1.90 8.48
N ILE A 138 -9.10 0.95 8.95
CA ILE A 138 -9.17 -0.45 8.56
C ILE A 138 -9.71 -1.24 9.74
N GLU A 139 -10.80 -1.95 9.51
CA GLU A 139 -11.53 -2.79 10.47
C GLU A 139 -11.63 -4.22 9.92
N PRO A 140 -12.05 -5.22 10.72
CA PRO A 140 -12.09 -6.61 10.26
C PRO A 140 -12.92 -6.86 8.99
N LEU A 141 -13.99 -6.08 8.78
CA LEU A 141 -14.93 -6.29 7.68
C LEU A 141 -14.87 -5.21 6.58
N ARG A 142 -14.17 -4.10 6.84
CA ARG A 142 -14.11 -2.98 5.89
C ARG A 142 -12.85 -2.13 6.04
N ALA A 143 -12.49 -1.48 4.95
CA ALA A 143 -11.49 -0.41 4.91
C ALA A 143 -12.13 0.86 4.34
N GLN A 144 -11.98 1.98 5.04
CA GLN A 144 -12.44 3.29 4.59
C GLN A 144 -11.26 4.24 4.55
N CYS A 145 -11.04 4.90 3.42
CA CYS A 145 -10.05 5.95 3.28
C CYS A 145 -10.68 7.18 2.64
N GLN A 146 -10.27 8.37 3.08
CA GLN A 146 -10.61 9.62 2.44
C GLN A 146 -9.47 10.61 2.53
N ALA A 147 -9.32 11.46 1.53
CA ALA A 147 -8.32 12.52 1.51
C ALA A 147 -8.77 13.69 0.63
N THR A 148 -8.30 14.88 0.98
CA THR A 148 -8.47 16.11 0.19
C THR A 148 -7.11 16.74 -0.06
N ALA A 149 -6.75 16.98 -1.32
CA ALA A 149 -5.54 17.66 -1.73
C ALA A 149 -5.66 19.18 -1.53
N LEU A 150 -4.52 19.88 -1.62
CA LEU A 150 -4.45 21.34 -1.42
C LEU A 150 -5.28 22.15 -2.42
N ASP A 151 -5.50 21.62 -3.62
CA ASP A 151 -6.32 22.20 -4.68
C ASP A 151 -7.83 21.94 -4.50
N GLY A 152 -8.22 21.25 -3.42
CA GLY A 152 -9.61 20.88 -3.13
C GLY A 152 -10.07 19.58 -3.78
N ALA A 153 -9.24 18.93 -4.62
CA ALA A 153 -9.54 17.62 -5.14
C ALA A 153 -9.69 16.62 -3.98
N SER A 154 -10.67 15.73 -4.05
CA SER A 154 -11.00 14.81 -2.95
C SER A 154 -11.25 13.40 -3.44
N TRP A 155 -10.91 12.43 -2.59
CA TRP A 155 -11.10 11.01 -2.84
C TRP A 155 -11.70 10.35 -1.62
N ARG A 156 -12.57 9.38 -1.86
CA ARG A 156 -13.10 8.49 -0.83
C ARG A 156 -13.23 7.08 -1.39
N VAL A 157 -12.76 6.11 -0.63
CA VAL A 157 -12.83 4.70 -0.97
C VAL A 157 -13.36 3.92 0.23
N TYR A 158 -14.36 3.07 -0.03
CA TYR A 158 -14.86 2.06 0.90
C TYR A 158 -14.64 0.70 0.27
N GLY A 159 -13.90 -0.19 0.92
CA GLY A 159 -13.75 -1.60 0.53
C GLY A 159 -14.32 -2.51 1.61
N TYR A 160 -14.94 -3.61 1.20
CA TYR A 160 -15.46 -4.64 2.10
C TYR A 160 -14.68 -5.94 1.91
N PHE A 161 -14.25 -6.55 3.01
CA PHE A 161 -13.57 -7.84 2.97
C PHE A 161 -14.61 -8.97 2.83
N PRO A 162 -14.24 -10.11 2.20
CA PRO A 162 -15.11 -11.27 2.18
C PRO A 162 -15.37 -11.77 3.62
N VAL A 163 -16.63 -12.03 3.94
CA VAL A 163 -16.96 -12.78 5.15
C VAL A 163 -16.66 -14.24 4.86
N LEU A 164 -15.59 -14.78 5.45
CA LEU A 164 -15.35 -16.22 5.37
C LEU A 164 -16.49 -16.93 6.13
N PRO A 165 -17.11 -17.98 5.56
CA PRO A 165 -18.00 -18.83 6.34
C PRO A 165 -17.20 -19.46 7.50
N PRO A 166 -17.85 -19.75 8.65
CA PRO A 166 -17.19 -20.48 9.72
C PRO A 166 -16.65 -21.82 9.18
N PRO A 167 -15.50 -22.31 9.68
CA PRO A 167 -15.01 -23.62 9.28
C PRO A 167 -16.09 -24.67 9.56
N ALA A 168 -16.36 -25.53 8.58
CA ALA A 168 -17.26 -26.66 8.78
C ALA A 168 -16.70 -27.51 9.93
N SER A 169 -17.50 -27.64 10.98
CA SER A 169 -17.25 -28.49 12.15
C SER A 169 -17.29 -29.97 11.79
#